data_AF-A0A937L8X6-F1
#
_entry.id   AF-A0A937L8X6-F1
#
_cell.length_a   1.000
_cell.length_b   1.000
_cell.length_c   1.000
_cell.angle_alpha   90.00
_cell.angle_beta   90.00
_cell.angle_gamma   90.00
#
_symmetry.space_group_name_H-M   'P 1'
#
loop_
_entity.id
_entity.type
_entity.pdbx_description
1 polymer ?
#
loop_
_entity_poly.entity_id
_entity_poly.type
_entity_poly.pdbx_seq_one_letter_code
_entity_poly.pdbx_strand_id
1 'polypeptide(L)'
;MRCLPFSEAVYRNLQEQGLDAGQLLNNPRLYQRKGSWYRNSDSLENDLLWLICVGVLRREVDGQGLTSRFRLTPLGRQLLDDTPGLLLLPVSWKEWLQHWLRRRMS
;
A
#
# COMPACT_ATOMS: atom_id res chain seq x y z
N MET A 1 -13.38 8.45 4.60
CA MET A 1 -11.90 8.50 4.70
C MET A 1 -11.39 7.10 4.48
N ARG A 2 -10.54 6.84 3.47
CA ARG A 2 -9.97 5.49 3.28
C ARG A 2 -8.74 5.36 4.17
N CYS A 3 -8.84 4.47 5.16
CA CYS A 3 -7.70 3.97 5.94
C CYS A 3 -6.75 3.20 5.02
N LEU A 4 -5.57 2.79 5.52
CA LEU A 4 -4.74 1.80 4.82
C LEU A 4 -5.61 0.59 4.42
N PRO A 5 -5.84 0.37 3.11
CA PRO A 5 -6.91 -0.51 2.64
C PRO A 5 -6.60 -2.00 2.83
N PHE A 6 -5.36 -2.32 3.23
CA PHE A 6 -4.88 -3.68 3.31
C PHE A 6 -4.52 -4.10 4.74
N SER A 7 -4.43 -5.42 4.96
CA SER A 7 -3.90 -5.98 6.21
C SER A 7 -2.41 -5.70 6.36
N GLU A 8 -1.89 -5.81 7.57
CA GLU A 8 -0.46 -5.71 7.85
C GLU A 8 0.37 -6.68 7.00
N ALA A 9 -0.15 -7.90 6.81
CA ALA A 9 0.51 -8.94 6.03
C ALA A 9 0.77 -8.50 4.58
N VAL A 10 -0.13 -7.71 3.98
CA VAL A 10 0.09 -7.14 2.63
C VAL A 10 1.31 -6.24 2.64
N TYR A 11 1.40 -5.32 3.60
CA TYR A 11 2.50 -4.37 3.63
C TYR A 11 3.85 -5.03 3.92
N ARG A 12 3.88 -6.05 4.80
CA ARG A 12 5.09 -6.86 5.03
C ARG A 12 5.52 -7.60 3.76
N ASN A 13 4.59 -8.22 3.02
CA ASN A 13 4.92 -8.89 1.77
C ASN A 13 5.35 -7.91 0.66
N LEU A 14 4.74 -6.73 0.58
CA LEU A 14 5.16 -5.64 -0.31
C LEU A 14 6.58 -5.14 -0.01
N GLN A 15 7.01 -5.25 1.24
CA GLN A 15 8.34 -4.86 1.70
C GLN A 15 9.39 -5.95 1.42
N GLU A 16 9.06 -7.22 1.68
CA GLU A 16 10.01 -8.33 1.56
C GLU A 16 10.26 -8.77 0.10
N GLN A 17 9.18 -8.98 -0.65
CA GLN A 17 9.27 -9.56 -2.00
C GLN A 17 8.68 -8.67 -3.09
N GLY A 18 7.75 -7.79 -2.74
CA GLY A 18 6.95 -7.05 -3.71
C GLY A 18 5.89 -7.95 -4.37
N LEU A 19 4.70 -7.40 -4.54
CA LEU A 19 3.52 -8.15 -4.99
C LEU A 19 2.98 -7.59 -6.29
N ASP A 20 2.49 -8.43 -7.19
CA ASP A 20 1.65 -7.98 -8.30
C ASP A 20 0.16 -7.96 -7.89
N ALA A 21 -0.66 -7.23 -8.66
CA ALA A 21 -2.08 -7.08 -8.37
C ALA A 21 -2.85 -8.42 -8.47
N GLY A 22 -2.44 -9.32 -9.37
CA GLY A 22 -2.99 -10.67 -9.50
C GLY A 22 -2.66 -11.54 -8.28
N GLN A 23 -1.41 -11.51 -7.78
CA GLN A 23 -1.04 -12.19 -6.53
C GLN A 23 -1.91 -11.73 -5.35
N LEU A 24 -2.17 -10.42 -5.25
CA LEU A 24 -3.04 -9.85 -4.22
C LEU A 24 -4.50 -10.29 -4.39
N LEU A 25 -5.03 -10.24 -5.61
CA LEU A 25 -6.42 -10.58 -5.89
C LEU A 25 -6.70 -12.08 -5.70
N ASN A 26 -5.77 -12.94 -6.10
CA ASN A 26 -5.90 -14.40 -6.06
C ASN A 26 -5.68 -15.01 -4.66
N ASN A 27 -5.15 -14.25 -3.70
CA ASN A 27 -4.90 -14.73 -2.34
C ASN A 27 -5.66 -13.92 -1.26
N PRO A 28 -7.00 -13.80 -1.38
CA PRO A 28 -7.80 -12.95 -0.48
C PRO A 28 -7.67 -13.37 0.98
N ARG A 29 -7.56 -14.67 1.27
CA ARG A 29 -7.45 -15.20 2.64
C ARG A 29 -6.23 -14.68 3.39
N LEU A 30 -5.14 -14.35 2.69
CA LEU A 30 -3.91 -13.84 3.29
C LEU A 30 -3.93 -12.31 3.46
N TYR A 31 -4.67 -11.62 2.60
CA TYR A 31 -4.53 -10.17 2.41
C TYR A 31 -5.75 -9.36 2.85
N GLN A 32 -6.88 -10.02 3.06
CA GLN A 32 -8.10 -9.44 3.56
C GLN A 32 -7.99 -9.14 5.07
N ARG A 33 -8.39 -7.93 5.45
CA ARG A 33 -8.23 -7.45 6.82
C ARG A 33 -9.44 -7.71 7.73
N LYS A 34 -10.65 -7.67 7.16
CA LYS A 34 -12.00 -8.01 7.68
C LYS A 34 -13.04 -7.45 6.69
N GLY A 35 -14.19 -8.10 6.50
CA GLY A 35 -15.27 -7.58 5.61
C GLY A 35 -15.19 -8.06 4.16
N SER A 36 -15.57 -7.26 3.17
CA SER A 36 -15.50 -7.63 1.73
C SER A 36 -14.09 -7.47 1.16
N TRP A 37 -13.68 -8.37 0.26
CA TRP A 37 -12.48 -8.20 -0.57
C TRP A 37 -12.83 -7.56 -1.92
N TYR A 38 -11.82 -7.13 -2.68
CA TYR A 38 -12.00 -6.64 -4.05
C TYR A 38 -12.60 -7.73 -4.94
N ARG A 39 -13.57 -7.35 -5.77
CA ARG A 39 -14.21 -8.25 -6.74
C ARG A 39 -13.50 -8.29 -8.10
N ASN A 40 -12.67 -7.29 -8.39
CA ASN A 40 -11.93 -7.15 -9.64
C ASN A 40 -10.57 -6.50 -9.40
N SER A 41 -9.68 -6.64 -10.39
CA SER A 41 -8.33 -6.06 -10.38
C SER A 41 -8.35 -4.54 -10.42
N ASP A 42 -9.27 -3.91 -11.17
CA ASP A 42 -9.35 -2.45 -11.30
C ASP A 42 -9.48 -1.73 -9.96
N SER A 43 -10.39 -2.21 -9.10
CA SER A 43 -10.64 -1.58 -7.80
C SER A 43 -9.42 -1.70 -6.88
N LEU A 44 -8.74 -2.85 -6.92
CA LEU A 44 -7.50 -3.11 -6.20
C LEU A 44 -6.36 -2.23 -6.73
N GLU A 45 -6.23 -2.13 -8.05
CA GLU A 45 -5.21 -1.33 -8.71
C GLU A 45 -5.39 0.16 -8.42
N ASN A 46 -6.62 0.65 -8.37
CA ASN A 46 -6.89 2.04 -8.00
C ASN A 46 -6.40 2.38 -6.58
N ASP A 47 -6.61 1.49 -5.60
CA ASP A 47 -6.11 1.70 -4.24
C ASP A 47 -4.57 1.53 -4.14
N LEU A 48 -3.97 0.65 -4.96
CA LEU A 48 -2.50 0.56 -5.10
C LEU A 48 -1.90 1.81 -5.76
N LEU A 49 -2.54 2.35 -6.80
CA LEU A 49 -2.15 3.59 -7.47
C LEU A 49 -2.27 4.77 -6.51
N TRP A 50 -3.32 4.83 -5.71
CA TRP A 50 -3.45 5.85 -4.68
C TRP A 50 -2.26 5.81 -3.71
N LEU A 51 -1.86 4.61 -3.24
CA LEU A 51 -0.68 4.44 -2.38
C LEU A 51 0.63 4.86 -3.05
N ILE A 52 0.73 4.73 -4.38
CA ILE A 52 1.86 5.27 -5.15
C ILE A 52 1.81 6.79 -5.19
N CYS A 53 0.65 7.39 -5.51
CA CYS A 53 0.49 8.83 -5.60
C CYS A 53 0.87 9.53 -4.31
N VAL A 54 0.58 8.90 -3.18
CA VAL A 54 0.93 9.46 -1.88
C VAL A 54 2.35 9.08 -1.40
N GLY A 55 3.05 8.19 -2.10
CA GLY A 55 4.45 7.86 -1.86
C GLY A 55 4.71 6.71 -0.88
N VAL A 56 3.68 5.93 -0.50
CA VAL A 56 3.85 4.71 0.32
C VAL A 56 4.42 3.57 -0.52
N LEU A 57 3.92 3.44 -1.76
CA LEU A 57 4.34 2.42 -2.70
C LEU A 57 5.09 3.01 -3.88
N ARG A 58 5.87 2.17 -4.55
CA ARG A 58 6.37 2.38 -5.89
C ARG A 58 6.00 1.19 -6.75
N ARG A 59 5.79 1.44 -8.05
CA ARG A 59 5.65 0.37 -9.04
C ARG A 59 7.02 0.08 -9.63
N GLU A 60 7.39 -1.18 -9.61
CA GLU A 60 8.54 -1.73 -10.33
C GLU A 60 8.00 -2.45 -11.56
N VAL A 61 8.59 -2.15 -12.70
CA VAL A 61 8.30 -2.83 -13.95
C VAL A 61 9.53 -3.63 -14.35
N ASP A 62 9.32 -4.81 -14.90
CA ASP A 62 10.40 -5.54 -15.55
C ASP A 62 10.94 -4.71 -16.73
N GLY A 63 12.17 -5.00 -17.19
CA GLY A 63 12.82 -4.24 -18.27
C GLY A 63 12.06 -4.19 -19.60
N GLN A 64 10.96 -4.95 -19.70
CA GLN A 64 10.05 -5.02 -20.85
C GLN A 64 8.66 -4.41 -20.57
N GLY A 65 8.38 -3.96 -19.35
CA GLY A 65 7.08 -3.37 -18.96
C GLY A 65 5.90 -4.33 -18.87
N LEU A 66 6.12 -5.64 -19.10
CA LEU A 66 5.06 -6.65 -19.17
C LEU A 66 4.51 -7.06 -17.80
N THR A 67 5.38 -7.10 -16.80
CA THR A 67 5.03 -7.46 -15.43
C THR A 67 5.29 -6.26 -14.54
N SER A 68 4.33 -6.00 -13.66
CA SER A 68 4.43 -4.91 -12.70
C SER A 68 4.23 -5.40 -11.29
N ARG A 69 5.16 -5.03 -10.43
CA ARG A 69 5.14 -5.35 -9.00
C ARG A 69 5.09 -4.06 -8.21
N PHE A 70 4.44 -4.10 -7.07
CA PHE A 70 4.38 -2.99 -6.12
C PHE A 70 5.35 -3.29 -4.99
N ARG A 71 6.15 -2.28 -4.61
CA ARG A 71 7.05 -2.36 -3.46
C ARG A 71 6.86 -1.21 -2.52
N LEU A 72 7.13 -1.46 -1.25
CA LEU A 72 7.14 -0.41 -0.24
C LEU A 72 8.30 0.56 -0.49
N THR A 73 8.05 1.86 -0.36
CA THR A 73 9.13 2.85 -0.34
C THR A 73 9.81 2.88 1.03
N PRO A 74 11.04 3.40 1.15
CA PRO A 74 11.68 3.60 2.45
C PRO A 74 10.81 4.43 3.41
N LEU A 75 10.05 5.39 2.87
CA LEU A 75 9.14 6.21 3.64
C LEU A 75 7.90 5.45 4.08
N GLY A 76 7.31 4.64 3.19
CA GLY A 76 6.23 3.73 3.54
C GLY A 76 6.66 2.76 4.65
N ARG A 77 7.93 2.33 4.64
CA ARG A 77 8.51 1.46 5.67
C ARG A 77 8.58 2.17 7.02
N GLN A 78 9.20 3.34 7.07
CA GLN A 78 9.28 4.14 8.30
C GLN A 78 7.90 4.42 8.88
N LEU A 79 6.90 4.72 8.05
CA LEU A 79 5.54 4.95 8.53
C LEU A 79 4.94 3.74 9.24
N LEU A 80 5.15 2.54 8.72
CA LEU A 80 4.62 1.31 9.29
C LEU A 80 5.37 0.91 10.57
N ASP A 81 6.69 1.12 10.61
CA ASP A 81 7.54 0.84 11.77
C ASP A 81 7.34 1.86 12.91
N ASP A 82 7.27 3.17 12.61
CA ASP A 82 7.18 4.25 13.60
C ASP A 82 5.80 4.37 14.24
N THR A 83 4.77 3.78 13.64
CA THR A 83 3.40 3.87 14.16
C THR A 83 2.75 2.49 14.27
N PRO A 84 3.18 1.66 15.26
CA PRO A 84 2.55 0.37 15.55
C PRO A 84 1.11 0.61 16.03
N GLY A 85 0.16 0.55 15.11
CA GLY A 85 -1.26 0.92 15.35
C GLY A 85 -1.90 1.76 14.25
N LEU A 86 -1.12 2.35 13.33
CA LEU A 86 -1.58 3.09 12.14
C LEU A 86 -2.53 2.24 11.28
N LEU A 87 -2.25 0.93 11.26
CA LEU A 87 -3.13 -0.04 10.66
C LEU A 87 -4.45 -0.05 11.43
N LEU A 88 -4.44 -0.27 12.74
CA LEU A 88 -5.63 -0.44 13.59
C LEU A 88 -6.48 0.83 13.76
N LEU A 89 -5.92 2.01 13.53
CA LEU A 89 -6.59 3.30 13.69
C LEU A 89 -7.20 3.80 12.37
N PRO A 90 -8.35 4.50 12.42
CA PRO A 90 -8.86 5.26 11.28
C PRO A 90 -8.07 6.56 11.13
N VAL A 91 -6.75 6.48 10.90
CA VAL A 91 -5.95 7.70 10.70
C VAL A 91 -6.34 8.34 9.38
N SER A 92 -6.71 9.61 9.45
CA SER A 92 -7.06 10.41 8.28
C SER A 92 -5.80 10.60 7.44
N TRP A 93 -5.74 9.98 6.27
CA TRP A 93 -4.64 10.15 5.30
C TRP A 93 -4.28 11.62 4.99
N LYS A 94 -5.20 12.58 5.22
CA LYS A 94 -4.94 14.02 5.13
C LYS A 94 -3.87 14.49 6.12
N GLU A 95 -3.93 14.04 7.37
CA GLU A 95 -2.94 14.39 8.39
C GLU A 95 -1.57 13.82 8.00
N TRP A 96 -1.58 12.61 7.47
CA TRP A 96 -0.37 11.96 6.99
C TRP A 96 0.25 12.64 5.76
N LEU A 97 -0.54 13.00 4.74
CA LEU A 97 -0.05 13.75 3.57
C LEU A 97 0.50 15.12 3.98
N GLN A 98 -0.14 15.79 4.94
CA GLN A 98 0.34 17.06 5.50
C GLN A 98 1.68 16.89 6.22
N HIS A 99 1.86 15.84 7.02
CA HIS A 99 3.14 15.54 7.66
C HIS A 99 4.25 15.25 6.65
N TRP A 100 3.93 14.54 5.57
CA TRP A 100 4.90 14.22 4.52
C TRP A 100 5.30 15.44 3.68
N LEU A 101 4.33 16.23 3.22
CA LEU A 101 4.58 17.46 2.45
C LEU A 101 5.43 18.44 3.26
N ARG A 102 5.18 18.58 4.57
CA ARG A 102 6.00 19.42 5.45
C ARG A 102 7.46 18.93 5.56
N ARG A 103 7.71 17.62 5.55
CA ARG A 103 9.07 17.06 5.60
C ARG A 103 9.84 17.19 4.28
N ARG A 104 9.17 17.43 3.16
CA ARG A 104 9.81 17.58 1.83
C ARG A 104 10.09 19.05 1.44
N MET A 105 9.55 20.01 2.20
CA MET A 105 9.68 21.44 1.95
C MET A 105 10.57 22.17 2.98
N SER A 106 11.33 21.43 3.80
CA SER A 106 12.34 21.97 4.71
C SER A 106 13.69 21.33 4.49
#